data_AF-A0A965XL28-F1
#
_entry.id   AF-A0A965XL28-F1
#
_cell.length_a   1.000
_cell.length_b   1.000
_cell.length_c   1.000
_cell.angle_alpha   90.00
_cell.angle_beta   90.00
_cell.angle_gamma   90.00
#
_symmetry.space_group_name_H-M   'P 1'
#
loop_
_entity.id
_entity.type
_entity.pdbx_description
1 polymer ?
#
loop_
_entity_poly.entity_id
_entity_poly.type
_entity_poly.pdbx_seq_one_letter_code
_entity_poly.pdbx_strand_id
1 'polypeptide(L)' 'MTKQEREIFTDVYKLYEKHSSCKKTENDWDRLLQDVGEIDLKHKNKLCTKLLVVVCWYLENK' A
#
# COMPACT_ATOMS: atom_id res chain seq x y z
N MET A 1 1.84 -14.52 -13.78
CA MET A 1 2.32 -13.82 -12.57
C MET A 1 3.73 -14.27 -12.24
N THR A 2 4.71 -13.41 -12.50
CA THR A 2 6.13 -13.60 -12.19
C THR A 2 6.36 -13.61 -10.68
N LYS A 3 7.53 -14.08 -10.22
CA LYS A 3 7.90 -14.06 -8.79
C LYS A 3 7.79 -12.64 -8.21
N GLN A 4 8.31 -11.64 -8.92
CA GLN A 4 8.28 -10.24 -8.51
C GLN A 4 6.85 -9.70 -8.40
N GLU A 5 5.96 -10.04 -9.34
CA GLU A 5 4.55 -9.63 -9.26
C GLU A 5 3.85 -10.22 -8.03
N ARG A 6 4.18 -11.46 -7.64
CA ARG A 6 3.62 -12.06 -6.42
C ARG A 6 4.09 -11.34 -5.16
N GLU A 7 5.36 -10.97 -5.11
CA GLU A 7 5.96 -10.25 -3.99
C GLU A 7 5.34 -8.85 -3.85
N ILE A 8 5.22 -8.11 -4.96
CA ILE A 8 4.53 -6.81 -5.01
C ILE A 8 3.10 -6.95 -4.49
N PHE A 9 2.33 -7.91 -5.04
CA PHE A 9 0.95 -8.11 -4.63
C PHE A 9 0.84 -8.44 -3.14
N THR A 10 1.71 -9.32 -2.63
CA THR A 10 1.70 -9.74 -1.23
C THR A 10 1.96 -8.55 -0.30
N ASP A 11 2.95 -7.71 -0.60
CA ASP A 11 3.28 -6.56 0.24
C ASP A 11 2.18 -5.50 0.19
N VAL A 12 1.63 -5.21 -0.99
CA VAL A 12 0.51 -4.26 -1.14
C VAL A 12 -0.77 -4.77 -0.46
N TYR A 13 -1.04 -6.08 -0.53
CA TYR A 13 -2.19 -6.67 0.15
C TYR A 13 -2.05 -6.57 1.68
N LYS A 14 -0.85 -6.84 2.22
CA LYS A 14 -0.57 -6.66 3.66
C LYS A 14 -0.74 -5.21 4.12
N LEU A 15 -0.31 -4.25 3.30
CA LEU A 15 -0.55 -2.83 3.55
C LEU A 15 -2.06 -2.55 3.65
N TYR A 16 -2.83 -3.02 2.68
CA TYR A 16 -4.28 -2.87 2.69
C TYR A 16 -4.89 -3.48 3.96
N GLU A 17 -4.58 -4.73 4.31
CA GLU A 17 -5.13 -5.37 5.51
C GLU A 17 -4.80 -4.59 6.78
N LYS A 18 -3.54 -4.15 6.93
CA LYS A 18 -3.06 -3.37 8.09
C LYS A 18 -3.88 -2.10 8.30
N HIS A 19 -4.24 -1.40 7.22
CA HIS A 19 -4.91 -0.09 7.29
C HIS A 19 -6.41 -0.13 7.01
N SER A 20 -6.95 -1.26 6.55
CA SER A 20 -8.38 -1.44 6.20
C SER A 20 -9.35 -1.18 7.37
N SER A 21 -8.86 -1.29 8.60
CA SER A 21 -9.65 -1.15 9.83
C SER A 21 -9.24 0.08 10.66
N CYS A 22 -8.28 0.88 10.18
CA CYS A 22 -7.85 2.08 10.88
C CYS A 22 -8.94 3.16 10.82
N LYS A 23 -9.02 3.98 11.87
CA LYS A 23 -9.84 5.19 11.85
C LYS A 23 -9.16 6.20 10.93
N LYS A 24 -9.90 7.01 10.18
CA LYS A 24 -9.33 8.02 9.26
C LYS A 24 -8.78 9.22 10.03
N THR A 25 -7.88 8.99 10.98
CA THR A 25 -7.19 10.04 11.75
C THR A 25 -5.91 10.46 11.02
N GLU A 26 -5.44 11.69 11.25
CA GLU A 26 -4.17 12.17 10.66
C GLU A 26 -3.00 11.23 10.98
N ASN A 27 -2.90 10.74 12.22
CA ASN A 27 -1.85 9.81 12.63
C ASN A 27 -1.89 8.46 11.88
N ASP A 28 -3.08 8.00 11.48
CA ASP A 28 -3.21 6.75 10.72
C ASP A 28 -2.81 6.97 9.25
N TRP A 29 -3.07 8.16 8.70
CA TRP A 29 -2.62 8.56 7.37
C TRP A 29 -1.09 8.69 7.28
N ASP A 30 -0.45 9.30 8.27
CA ASP A 30 1.01 9.41 8.31
C ASP A 30 1.67 8.01 8.33
N ARG A 31 1.10 7.08 9.11
CA ARG A 31 1.57 5.68 9.15
C ARG A 31 1.36 4.97 7.82
N LEU A 32 0.22 5.18 7.16
CA LEU A 32 -0.03 4.63 5.83
C LEU A 32 0.99 5.15 4.82
N LEU A 33 1.24 6.46 4.79
CA LEU A 33 2.21 7.07 3.88
C LEU A 33 3.64 6.59 4.11
N GLN A 34 4.02 6.38 5.37
CA GLN A 34 5.31 5.77 5.71
C GLN A 34 5.42 4.34 5.13
N ASP A 35 4.43 3.47 5.39
CA ASP A 35 4.46 2.09 4.91
C ASP A 35 4.43 2.03 3.36
N VAL A 36 3.66 2.92 2.70
CA VAL A 36 3.63 3.07 1.24
C VAL A 36 5.02 3.40 0.69
N GLY A 37 5.71 4.36 1.33
CA GLY A 37 7.06 4.75 0.95
C GLY A 37 8.06 3.60 1.06
N GLU A 38 7.98 2.80 2.12
CA GLU A 38 8.83 1.62 2.31
C GLU A 38 8.62 0.57 1.20
N ILE A 39 7.37 0.29 0.82
CA ILE A 39 7.04 -0.68 -0.22
C ILE A 39 7.49 -0.18 -1.61
N ASP A 40 7.26 1.10 -1.93
CA ASP A 40 7.69 1.68 -3.21
C ASP A 40 9.22 1.68 -3.35
N LEU A 41 9.94 2.01 -2.26
CA LEU A 41 11.41 1.94 -2.21
C LEU A 41 11.96 0.52 -2.34
N LYS A 42 11.25 -0.48 -1.80
CA LYS A 42 11.64 -1.90 -1.89
C LYS A 42 11.52 -2.44 -3.31
N HIS A 43 10.42 -2.15 -4.00
CA HIS A 43 10.12 -2.76 -5.31
C HIS A 43 10.55 -1.93 -6.51
N LYS A 44 10.56 -0.59 -6.38
CA LYS A 44 10.89 0.38 -7.45
C LYS A 44 10.27 0.03 -8.80
N ASN A 45 8.99 -0.34 -8.78
CA ASN A 45 8.29 -0.91 -9.94
C ASN A 45 7.01 -0.13 -10.22
N LYS A 46 6.78 0.26 -11.48
CA LYS A 46 5.58 1.01 -11.91
C LYS A 46 4.26 0.31 -11.55
N LEU A 47 4.22 -1.02 -11.58
CA LEU A 47 3.05 -1.79 -11.17
C LEU A 47 2.79 -1.60 -9.66
N CYS A 48 3.85 -1.67 -8.84
CA CYS A 48 3.76 -1.46 -7.40
C CYS A 48 3.22 -0.06 -7.10
N THR A 49 3.79 1.00 -7.69
CA THR A 49 3.32 2.37 -7.49
C THR A 49 1.84 2.54 -7.86
N LYS A 50 1.40 1.98 -8.99
CA LYS A 50 -0.02 2.02 -9.39
C LYS A 50 -0.94 1.32 -8.38
N LEU A 51 -0.53 0.16 -7.89
CA LEU A 51 -1.30 -0.60 -6.90
C LEU A 51 -1.38 0.14 -5.56
N LEU A 52 -0.28 0.74 -5.12
CA LEU A 52 -0.24 1.56 -3.90
C LEU A 52 -1.21 2.75 -3.98
N VAL A 53 -1.23 3.48 -5.10
CA VAL A 53 -2.18 4.57 -5.34
C VAL A 53 -3.64 4.09 -5.25
N VAL A 54 -3.95 2.94 -5.86
CA VAL A 54 -5.31 2.36 -5.80
C VAL A 54 -5.70 1.99 -4.37
N VAL A 55 -4.79 1.41 -3.59
CA VAL A 55 -5.05 1.07 -2.18
C VAL A 55 -5.27 2.32 -1.35
N CYS A 56 -4.43 3.36 -1.50
CA CYS A 56 -4.61 4.62 -0.79
C CYS A 56 -5.97 5.26 -1.11
N TRP A 57 -6.32 5.35 -2.40
CA TRP A 57 -7.61 5.88 -2.84
C TRP A 57 -8.78 5.07 -2.26
N TYR A 58 -8.69 3.74 -2.26
CA TYR A 58 -9.74 2.89 -1.70
C TYR A 58 -9.90 3.11 -0.19
N LEU A 59 -8.81 3.17 0.57
CA LEU A 59 -8.84 3.42 2.01
C LEU A 59 -9.39 4.82 2.34
N GLU A 60 -9.12 5.81 1.49
CA GLU A 60 -9.63 7.18 1.65
C GLU A 60 -11.16 7.25 1.45
N ASN A 61 -11.68 6.44 0.53
CA ASN A 61 -13.09 6.48 0.12
C ASN A 61 -13.98 5.42 0.78
N LYS A 62 -13.43 4.53 1.60
CA LYS A 62 -14.15 3.51 2.39
C LYS A 62 -14.94 4.11 3.54
#